data_AF-A0A7J4UVJ5-F1
#
_entry.id   AF-A0A7J4UVJ5-F1
#
_cell.length_a   1.000
_cell.length_b   1.000
_cell.length_c   1.000
_cell.angle_alpha   90.00
_cell.angle_beta   90.00
_cell.angle_gamma   90.00
#
_symmetry.space_group_name_H-M   'P 1'
#
loop_
_entity.id
_entity.type
_entity.pdbx_description
1 polymer ?
#
loop_
_entity_poly.entity_id
_entity_poly.type
_entity_poly.pdbx_seq_one_letter_code
_entity_poly.pdbx_strand_id
1 'polypeptide(L)'
;MNEKIIWCINQGMKLLVPDDDLAEEYYKSSEETLMVGNLIKNSGSNMWLATQKYYAEYLAAYSLLMKIGIKSEIHSCTIEVIRIMEELGIIKFKFSDILEQDKGLRTDNQYYLKNIPINFDSKLLAKLLLDVRSILNTINQDQIMIVREHIFRKIYKA
;
A
#
# COMPACT_ATOMS: atom_id res chain seq x y z
N MET A 1 -9.73 6.37 18.56
CA MET A 1 -9.80 6.02 17.13
C MET A 1 -9.06 7.10 16.40
N ASN A 2 -8.05 6.75 15.61
CA ASN A 2 -7.17 7.69 14.94
C ASN A 2 -7.98 8.70 14.11
N GLU A 3 -7.82 10.01 14.33
CA GLU A 3 -8.60 11.05 13.64
C GLU A 3 -8.52 10.92 12.11
N LYS A 4 -7.38 10.44 11.60
CA LYS A 4 -7.15 10.22 10.18
C LYS A 4 -8.01 9.10 9.60
N ILE A 5 -8.26 8.01 10.35
CA ILE A 5 -9.09 6.91 9.85
C ILE A 5 -10.56 7.32 9.74
N ILE A 6 -11.04 8.16 10.68
CA ILE A 6 -12.39 8.75 10.62
C ILE A 6 -12.51 9.63 9.38
N TRP A 7 -11.50 10.48 9.14
CA TRP A 7 -11.45 11.30 7.94
C TRP A 7 -11.50 10.44 6.68
N CYS A 8 -10.72 9.36 6.61
CA CYS A 8 -10.72 8.42 5.47
C CYS A 8 -12.10 7.82 5.19
N ILE A 9 -12.82 7.40 6.23
CA ILE A 9 -14.20 6.89 6.09
C ILE A 9 -15.10 7.98 5.48
N ASN A 10 -15.03 9.21 6.00
CA ASN A 10 -15.82 10.34 5.48
C ASN A 10 -15.46 10.71 4.04
N GLN A 11 -14.27 10.36 3.56
CA GLN A 11 -13.86 10.56 2.17
C GLN A 11 -14.20 9.36 1.25
N GLY A 12 -14.93 8.37 1.74
CA GLY A 12 -15.43 7.25 0.92
C GLY A 12 -14.68 5.93 1.11
N MET A 13 -13.77 5.81 2.08
CA MET A 13 -13.23 4.52 2.48
C MET A 13 -14.36 3.64 3.06
N LYS A 14 -14.48 2.41 2.57
CA LYS A 14 -15.60 1.53 2.90
C LYS A 14 -15.23 0.05 2.93
N LEU A 15 -16.08 -0.73 3.58
CA LEU A 15 -16.03 -2.18 3.54
C LEU A 15 -16.58 -2.72 2.22
N LEU A 16 -15.96 -3.78 1.72
CA LEU A 16 -16.40 -4.62 0.61
C LEU A 16 -16.38 -6.09 1.03
N VAL A 17 -16.84 -7.01 0.20
CA VAL A 17 -16.50 -8.43 0.41
C VAL A 17 -14.98 -8.58 0.16
N PRO A 18 -14.22 -9.29 1.03
CA PRO A 18 -12.85 -9.68 0.71
C PRO A 18 -12.77 -10.34 -0.67
N ASP A 19 -11.79 -9.94 -1.48
CA ASP A 19 -11.68 -10.35 -2.87
C ASP A 19 -10.25 -10.84 -3.16
N ASP A 20 -10.11 -12.16 -3.19
CA ASP A 20 -8.81 -12.84 -3.38
C ASP A 20 -8.30 -12.69 -4.82
N ASP A 21 -9.20 -12.71 -5.79
CA ASP A 21 -8.85 -12.58 -7.21
C ASP A 21 -8.37 -11.15 -7.47
N LEU A 22 -9.09 -10.15 -6.98
CA LEU A 22 -8.68 -8.75 -7.13
C LEU A 22 -7.41 -8.43 -6.34
N ALA A 23 -7.23 -9.02 -5.15
CA ALA A 23 -5.97 -8.93 -4.41
C ALA A 23 -4.79 -9.46 -5.25
N GLU A 24 -4.97 -10.61 -5.90
CA GLU A 24 -3.97 -11.19 -6.78
C GLU A 24 -3.61 -10.29 -7.96
N GLU A 25 -4.61 -9.72 -8.63
CA GLU A 25 -4.38 -8.82 -9.78
C GLU A 25 -3.63 -7.54 -9.39
N TYR A 26 -3.93 -6.95 -8.23
CA TYR A 26 -3.14 -5.82 -7.71
C TYR A 26 -1.71 -6.22 -7.35
N TYR A 27 -1.51 -7.41 -6.79
CA TYR A 27 -0.16 -7.88 -6.48
C TYR A 27 0.65 -8.14 -7.77
N LYS A 28 0.08 -8.79 -8.79
CA LYS A 28 0.73 -8.95 -10.10
C LYS A 28 1.06 -7.59 -10.72
N SER A 29 0.14 -6.63 -10.64
CA SER A 29 0.37 -5.27 -11.12
C SER A 29 1.54 -4.59 -10.40
N SER A 30 1.75 -4.89 -9.11
CA SER A 30 2.94 -4.46 -8.37
C SER A 30 4.23 -5.09 -8.91
N GLU A 31 4.22 -6.38 -9.21
CA GLU A 31 5.37 -7.09 -9.81
C GLU A 31 5.71 -6.53 -11.19
N GLU A 32 4.71 -6.32 -12.04
CA GLU A 32 4.86 -5.68 -13.36
C GLU A 32 5.44 -4.27 -13.23
N THR A 33 4.97 -3.49 -12.25
CA THR A 33 5.50 -2.13 -11.98
C THR A 33 6.97 -2.17 -11.59
N LEU A 34 7.39 -3.13 -10.77
CA LEU A 34 8.82 -3.37 -10.48
C LEU A 34 9.60 -3.78 -11.74
N MET A 35 9.04 -4.63 -12.61
CA MET A 35 9.68 -4.99 -13.89
C MET A 35 9.88 -3.76 -14.78
N VAL A 36 8.88 -2.91 -14.92
CA VAL A 36 8.99 -1.64 -15.67
C VAL A 36 10.04 -0.73 -15.04
N GLY A 37 10.04 -0.57 -13.72
CA GLY A 37 11.07 0.16 -12.97
C GLY A 37 12.48 -0.34 -13.30
N ASN A 38 12.67 -1.65 -13.38
CA ASN A 38 13.95 -2.26 -13.75
C ASN A 38 14.40 -1.95 -15.18
N LEU A 39 13.47 -1.85 -16.13
CA LEU A 39 13.78 -1.48 -17.52
C LEU A 39 14.23 -0.02 -17.63
N ILE A 40 13.65 0.86 -16.82
CA ILE A 40 13.88 2.32 -16.92
C ILE A 40 14.91 2.86 -15.93
N LYS A 41 15.47 2.05 -15.02
CA LYS A 41 16.37 2.53 -13.96
C LYS A 41 17.65 3.22 -14.43
N ASN A 42 18.08 2.95 -15.65
CA ASN A 42 19.26 3.57 -16.26
C ASN A 42 18.89 4.72 -17.24
N SER A 43 17.63 5.12 -17.30
CA SER A 43 17.16 6.19 -18.21
C SER A 43 17.59 7.59 -17.79
N GLY A 44 18.05 7.76 -16.54
CA GLY A 44 18.29 9.07 -15.93
C GLY A 44 17.03 9.81 -15.47
N SER A 45 15.83 9.22 -15.62
CA SER A 45 14.58 9.86 -15.21
C SER A 45 14.23 9.56 -13.74
N ASN A 46 14.55 10.49 -12.84
CA ASN A 46 14.16 10.40 -11.43
C ASN A 46 12.65 10.46 -11.22
N MET A 47 11.93 11.21 -12.07
CA MET A 47 10.46 11.28 -12.01
C MET A 47 9.82 9.91 -12.26
N TRP A 48 10.21 9.25 -13.35
CA TRP A 48 9.67 7.93 -13.67
C TRP A 48 10.13 6.88 -12.65
N LEU A 49 11.37 6.96 -12.16
CA LEU A 49 11.84 6.06 -11.12
C LEU A 49 11.07 6.21 -9.80
N ALA A 50 10.82 7.44 -9.34
CA ALA A 50 10.02 7.70 -8.14
C ALA A 50 8.59 7.15 -8.31
N THR A 51 8.03 7.34 -9.51
CA THR A 51 6.69 6.85 -9.85
C THR A 51 6.62 5.33 -9.81
N GLN A 52 7.52 4.62 -10.50
CA GLN A 52 7.52 3.16 -10.52
C GLN A 52 7.80 2.57 -9.13
N LYS A 53 8.75 3.14 -8.38
CA LYS A 53 9.05 2.69 -7.02
C LYS A 53 7.82 2.76 -6.12
N TYR A 54 7.21 3.94 -6.04
CA TYR A 54 6.03 4.15 -5.20
C TYR A 54 4.85 3.30 -5.65
N TYR A 55 4.58 3.19 -6.94
CA TYR A 55 3.42 2.43 -7.41
C TYR A 55 3.58 0.93 -7.21
N ALA A 56 4.80 0.38 -7.29
CA ALA A 56 5.04 -1.01 -6.93
C ALA A 56 4.65 -1.24 -5.45
N GLU A 57 5.11 -0.39 -4.54
CA GLU A 57 4.78 -0.47 -3.11
C GLU A 57 3.28 -0.25 -2.87
N TYR A 58 2.68 0.77 -3.48
CA TYR A 58 1.28 1.10 -3.30
C TYR A 58 0.35 -0.01 -3.79
N LEU A 59 0.62 -0.62 -4.95
CA LEU A 59 -0.19 -1.71 -5.49
C LEU A 59 -0.08 -2.96 -4.60
N ALA A 60 1.11 -3.22 -4.02
CA ALA A 60 1.30 -4.28 -3.04
C ALA A 60 0.56 -3.98 -1.71
N ALA A 61 0.51 -2.73 -1.27
CA ALA A 61 -0.33 -2.35 -0.14
C ALA A 61 -1.82 -2.53 -0.47
N TYR A 62 -2.22 -2.16 -1.68
CA TYR A 62 -3.62 -2.20 -2.10
C TYR A 62 -4.14 -3.62 -2.31
N SER A 63 -3.29 -4.58 -2.69
CA SER A 63 -3.66 -6.00 -2.70
C SER A 63 -4.04 -6.50 -1.31
N LEU A 64 -3.33 -6.08 -0.25
CA LEU A 64 -3.70 -6.39 1.13
C LEU A 64 -5.09 -5.82 1.48
N LEU A 65 -5.39 -4.60 1.02
CA LEU A 65 -6.70 -3.97 1.22
C LEU A 65 -7.84 -4.80 0.57
N MET A 66 -7.64 -5.28 -0.65
CA MET A 66 -8.61 -6.16 -1.32
C MET A 66 -8.77 -7.49 -0.59
N LYS A 67 -7.64 -8.08 -0.14
CA LYS A 67 -7.62 -9.32 0.66
C LYS A 67 -8.43 -9.20 1.95
N ILE A 68 -8.48 -8.02 2.56
CA ILE A 68 -9.26 -7.77 3.78
C ILE A 68 -10.61 -7.09 3.52
N GLY A 69 -10.99 -6.86 2.27
CA GLY A 69 -12.27 -6.26 1.89
C GLY A 69 -12.43 -4.81 2.36
N ILE A 70 -11.41 -3.98 2.15
CA ILE A 70 -11.42 -2.53 2.39
C ILE A 70 -11.07 -1.81 1.11
N LYS A 71 -11.88 -0.83 0.69
CA LYS A 71 -11.63 -0.01 -0.49
C LYS A 71 -11.37 1.43 -0.11
N SER A 72 -10.39 2.06 -0.74
CA SER A 72 -10.07 3.48 -0.62
C SER A 72 -9.45 4.03 -1.91
N GLU A 73 -10.00 5.12 -2.45
CA GLU A 73 -9.41 5.81 -3.61
C GLU A 73 -8.34 6.83 -3.21
N ILE A 74 -8.08 6.97 -1.89
CA ILE A 74 -7.12 7.93 -1.35
C ILE A 74 -5.88 7.21 -0.85
N HIS A 75 -4.74 7.54 -1.43
CA HIS A 75 -3.44 6.93 -1.12
C HIS A 75 -3.07 7.02 0.37
N SER A 76 -3.28 8.17 1.02
CA SER A 76 -3.00 8.33 2.45
C SER A 76 -3.89 7.46 3.35
N CYS A 77 -5.06 7.06 2.87
CA CYS A 77 -5.96 6.16 3.59
C CYS A 77 -5.52 4.69 3.44
N THR A 78 -5.01 4.30 2.26
CA THR A 78 -4.32 3.02 2.09
C THR A 78 -3.15 2.89 3.06
N ILE A 79 -2.30 3.93 3.16
CA ILE A 79 -1.18 3.95 4.11
C ILE A 79 -1.67 3.83 5.56
N GLU A 80 -2.79 4.46 5.90
CA GLU A 80 -3.34 4.38 7.24
C GLU A 80 -3.83 2.98 7.61
N VAL A 81 -4.44 2.26 6.65
CA VAL A 81 -4.83 0.87 6.85
C VAL A 81 -3.59 -0.01 7.06
N ILE A 82 -2.53 0.19 6.26
CA ILE A 82 -1.26 -0.53 6.45
C ILE A 82 -0.67 -0.26 7.84
N ARG A 83 -0.67 0.99 8.30
CA ARG A 83 -0.21 1.35 9.65
C ARG A 83 -1.01 0.63 10.74
N ILE A 84 -2.33 0.54 10.60
CA ILE A 84 -3.18 -0.21 11.54
C ILE A 84 -2.81 -1.70 11.53
N MET A 85 -2.54 -2.29 10.35
CA MET A 85 -2.09 -3.69 10.27
C MET A 85 -0.72 -3.91 10.94
N GLU A 86 0.17 -2.91 10.93
CA GLU A 86 1.43 -2.93 11.68
C GLU A 86 1.20 -2.84 13.19
N GLU A 87 0.34 -1.91 13.64
CA GLU A 87 -0.02 -1.75 15.06
C GLU A 87 -0.65 -3.01 15.64
N LEU A 88 -1.42 -3.74 14.83
CA LEU A 88 -2.02 -5.03 15.17
C LEU A 88 -1.05 -6.22 15.05
N GLY A 89 0.20 -5.99 14.62
CA GLY A 89 1.24 -7.01 14.51
C GLY A 89 1.07 -7.99 13.34
N ILE A 90 0.18 -7.70 12.39
CA ILE A 90 -0.03 -8.49 11.17
C ILE A 90 1.13 -8.25 10.20
N ILE A 91 1.51 -6.97 10.03
CA ILE A 91 2.70 -6.57 9.27
C ILE A 91 3.84 -6.33 10.28
N LYS A 92 4.95 -7.05 10.10
CA LYS A 92 6.08 -7.03 11.06
C LYS A 92 7.23 -6.10 10.67
N PHE A 93 7.03 -5.28 9.65
CA PHE A 93 7.99 -4.29 9.17
C PHE A 93 7.31 -2.93 8.97
N LYS A 94 8.09 -1.87 8.83
CA LYS A 94 7.61 -0.48 8.72
C LYS A 94 7.19 -0.13 7.29
N PHE A 95 6.18 -0.82 6.77
CA PHE A 95 5.68 -0.63 5.41
C PHE A 95 5.03 0.75 5.22
N SER A 96 4.28 1.22 6.20
CA SER A 96 3.60 2.52 6.18
C SER A 96 4.58 3.68 6.09
N ASP A 97 5.75 3.58 6.74
CA ASP A 97 6.83 4.57 6.67
C ASP A 97 7.48 4.59 5.27
N ILE A 98 7.74 3.40 4.69
CA ILE A 98 8.25 3.25 3.31
C ILE A 98 7.29 3.94 2.33
N LEU A 99 5.98 3.59 2.40
CA LEU A 99 4.97 4.16 1.52
C LEU A 99 4.86 5.67 1.64
N GLU A 100 4.87 6.24 2.85
CA GLU A 100 4.73 7.69 3.03
C GLU A 100 5.97 8.43 2.51
N GLN A 101 7.17 7.89 2.73
CA GLN A 101 8.42 8.43 2.20
C GLN A 101 8.41 8.45 0.66
N ASP A 102 8.13 7.31 0.04
CA ASP A 102 8.21 7.17 -1.42
C ASP A 102 7.04 7.86 -2.13
N LYS A 103 5.88 7.97 -1.49
CA LYS A 103 4.79 8.87 -1.94
C LYS A 103 5.25 10.33 -1.97
N GLY A 104 5.98 10.76 -0.95
CA GLY A 104 6.56 12.09 -0.86
C GLY A 104 7.54 12.35 -2.01
N LEU A 105 8.51 11.45 -2.21
CA LEU A 105 9.48 11.52 -3.30
C LEU A 105 8.81 11.54 -4.69
N ARG A 106 7.79 10.69 -4.90
CA ARG A 106 6.99 10.74 -6.12
C ARG A 106 6.34 12.11 -6.29
N THR A 107 5.68 12.63 -5.27
CA THR A 107 4.98 13.93 -5.35
C THR A 107 5.95 15.07 -5.68
N ASP A 108 7.11 15.09 -5.03
CA ASP A 108 8.19 16.04 -5.26
C ASP A 108 8.75 15.99 -6.68
N ASN A 109 8.93 14.80 -7.24
CA ASN A 109 9.48 14.66 -8.58
C ASN A 109 8.43 14.79 -9.69
N GLN A 110 7.21 14.32 -9.47
CA GLN A 110 6.15 14.27 -10.48
C GLN A 110 5.40 15.59 -10.61
N TYR A 111 5.10 16.26 -9.49
CA TYR A 111 4.27 17.48 -9.49
C TYR A 111 5.08 18.75 -9.25
N TYR A 112 6.13 18.66 -8.45
CA TYR A 112 6.99 19.81 -8.14
C TYR A 112 8.28 19.85 -8.96
N LEU A 113 8.52 18.84 -9.79
CA LEU A 113 9.66 18.74 -10.72
C LEU A 113 11.03 18.96 -10.05
N LYS A 114 11.16 18.60 -8.78
CA LYS A 114 12.39 18.83 -7.99
C LYS A 114 13.58 17.98 -8.45
N ASN A 115 13.33 16.94 -9.25
CA ASN A 115 14.34 16.03 -9.79
C ASN A 115 15.29 15.44 -8.74
N ILE A 116 14.76 15.14 -7.56
CA ILE A 116 15.46 14.49 -6.45
C ILE A 116 15.94 13.10 -6.92
N PRO A 117 17.23 12.78 -6.78
CA PRO A 117 17.77 11.46 -7.13
C PRO A 117 17.03 10.33 -6.43
N ILE A 118 16.65 9.30 -7.18
CA ILE A 118 15.95 8.13 -6.64
C ILE A 118 16.89 6.95 -6.53
N ASN A 119 17.08 6.46 -5.31
CA ASN A 119 17.70 5.16 -5.10
C ASN A 119 16.68 4.05 -5.40
N PHE A 120 16.74 3.52 -6.62
CA PHE A 120 15.93 2.37 -7.04
C PHE A 120 16.69 1.07 -6.77
N ASP A 121 16.47 0.47 -5.61
CA ASP A 121 17.01 -0.86 -5.28
C ASP A 121 15.99 -1.95 -5.61
N SER A 122 16.20 -2.60 -6.76
CA SER A 122 15.36 -3.70 -7.23
C SER A 122 15.27 -4.88 -6.26
N LYS A 123 16.35 -5.18 -5.53
CA LYS A 123 16.39 -6.32 -4.61
C LYS A 123 15.60 -6.03 -3.36
N LEU A 124 15.73 -4.82 -2.82
CA LEU A 124 14.96 -4.39 -1.66
C LEU A 124 13.46 -4.34 -1.99
N LEU A 125 13.10 -3.81 -3.16
CA LEU A 125 11.70 -3.76 -3.59
C LEU A 125 11.12 -5.16 -3.84
N ALA A 126 11.88 -6.06 -4.47
CA ALA A 126 11.47 -7.45 -4.63
C ALA A 126 11.29 -8.16 -3.28
N LYS A 127 12.16 -7.90 -2.30
CA LYS A 127 12.04 -8.45 -0.94
C LYS A 127 10.76 -7.94 -0.26
N LEU A 128 10.44 -6.67 -0.39
CA LEU A 128 9.18 -6.10 0.10
C LEU A 128 7.98 -6.82 -0.52
N LEU A 129 7.99 -7.06 -1.85
CA LEU A 129 6.89 -7.77 -2.51
C LEU A 129 6.76 -9.20 -1.97
N LEU A 130 7.86 -9.92 -1.78
CA LEU A 130 7.85 -11.26 -1.17
C LEU A 130 7.28 -11.25 0.27
N ASP A 131 7.58 -10.22 1.06
CA ASP A 131 7.03 -10.08 2.40
C ASP A 131 5.51 -9.82 2.37
N VAL A 132 5.04 -8.97 1.44
CA VAL A 132 3.59 -8.78 1.19
C VAL A 132 2.93 -10.07 0.72
N ARG A 133 3.56 -10.83 -0.19
CA ARG A 133 3.06 -12.13 -0.67
C ARG A 133 2.91 -13.12 0.47
N SER A 134 3.87 -13.16 1.39
CA SER A 134 3.78 -14.00 2.58
C SER A 134 2.57 -13.63 3.43
N ILE A 135 2.27 -12.34 3.61
CA ILE A 135 1.08 -11.88 4.34
C ILE A 135 -0.19 -12.28 3.60
N LEU A 136 -0.30 -12.04 2.29
CA LEU A 136 -1.46 -12.43 1.48
C LEU A 136 -1.80 -13.91 1.61
N ASN A 137 -0.77 -14.77 1.68
CA ASN A 137 -0.92 -16.22 1.78
C ASN A 137 -1.26 -16.72 3.19
N THR A 138 -0.96 -15.94 4.24
CA THR A 138 -1.03 -16.41 5.64
C THR A 138 -2.06 -15.67 6.48
N ILE A 139 -2.52 -14.50 6.06
CA ILE A 139 -3.54 -13.74 6.79
C ILE A 139 -4.83 -14.55 6.88
N ASN A 140 -5.34 -14.72 8.10
CA ASN A 140 -6.53 -15.52 8.37
C ASN A 140 -7.77 -14.66 8.66
N GLN A 141 -8.93 -15.30 8.73
CA GLN A 141 -10.21 -14.61 8.94
C GLN A 141 -10.27 -13.84 10.26
N ASP A 142 -9.66 -14.35 11.33
CA ASP A 142 -9.64 -13.66 12.62
C ASP A 142 -8.85 -12.34 12.53
N GLN A 143 -7.68 -12.36 11.87
CA GLN A 143 -6.88 -11.16 11.64
C GLN A 143 -7.62 -10.16 10.74
N ILE A 144 -8.27 -10.63 9.68
CA ILE A 144 -9.10 -9.79 8.80
C ILE A 144 -10.21 -9.12 9.63
N MET A 145 -10.93 -9.89 10.44
CA MET A 145 -12.01 -9.37 11.27
C MET A 145 -11.49 -8.35 12.29
N ILE A 146 -10.37 -8.61 12.95
CA ILE A 146 -9.76 -7.67 13.90
C ILE A 146 -9.41 -6.33 13.24
N VAL A 147 -8.84 -6.34 12.03
CA VAL A 147 -8.53 -5.09 11.30
C VAL A 147 -9.81 -4.33 10.98
N ARG A 148 -10.81 -5.03 10.45
CA ARG A 148 -12.09 -4.43 10.04
C ARG A 148 -12.85 -3.87 11.23
N GLU A 149 -12.90 -4.59 12.33
CA GLU A 149 -13.47 -4.11 13.58
C GLU A 149 -12.70 -2.92 14.14
N HIS A 150 -11.37 -2.93 14.10
CA HIS A 150 -10.56 -1.80 14.55
C HIS A 150 -10.90 -0.52 13.79
N ILE A 151 -11.12 -0.61 12.48
CA ILE A 151 -11.41 0.53 11.60
C ILE A 151 -12.89 0.95 11.69
N PHE A 152 -13.82 0.00 11.72
CA PHE A 152 -15.25 0.25 11.50
C PHE A 152 -16.15 0.02 12.74
N ARG A 153 -15.58 -0.22 13.94
CA ARG A 153 -16.28 -0.58 15.19
C ARG A 153 -17.49 0.28 15.58
N LYS A 154 -17.60 1.50 15.06
CA LYS A 154 -18.67 2.46 15.39
C LYS A 154 -19.69 2.72 14.28
N ILE A 155 -19.54 2.12 13.09
CA ILE A 155 -20.56 2.27 12.03
C ILE A 155 -21.78 1.36 12.28
N TYR A 156 -21.60 0.26 13.02
CA TYR A 156 -22.65 -0.75 13.27
C TYR A 156 -23.25 -0.70 14.70
N LYS A 157 -23.08 0.41 15.42
CA LYS A 157 -23.71 0.64 16.74
C LYS A 157 -24.67 1.84 16.74
N ALA A 158 -25.32 2.10 15.61
CA ALA A 158 -26.41 3.06 15.47
C ALA A 158 -27.69 2.32 15.07
#